data_AF-A0AAD7B3B7-F1
#
_entry.id   AF-A0AAD7B3B7-F1
#
_cell.length_a   1.000
_cell.length_b   1.000
_cell.length_c   1.000
_cell.angle_alpha   90.00
_cell.angle_beta   90.00
_cell.angle_gamma   90.00
#
_symmetry.space_group_name_H-M   'P 1'
#
loop_
_entity.id
_entity.type
_entity.pdbx_description
1 polymer ?
#
loop_
_entity_poly.entity_id
_entity_poly.type
_entity_poly.pdbx_seq_one_letter_code
_entity_poly.pdbx_strand_id
1 'polypeptide(L)'
;MKALSVLFIAIICCVIAKKPAESGPALQTRTCGMPADALPFYRAFNSPDTDHWYTPDVNAMNTFNKEGWLLEGVLGLVFLTQEEGTAPLFHLINLATIDNFYTMNISEVRSRLRRGSGVHFDGKPADGVHLPNASVRQRPGISSL
;
A
#
# COMPACT_ATOMS: atom_id res chain seq x y z
N MET A 1 24.45 65.92 -48.36
CA MET A 1 25.42 66.54 -47.41
C MET A 1 24.57 67.09 -46.25
N LYS A 2 24.58 66.66 -44.99
CA LYS A 2 25.44 65.88 -44.07
C LYS A 2 24.46 65.14 -43.10
N ALA A 3 24.51 63.82 -42.90
CA ALA A 3 25.28 63.06 -41.87
C ALA A 3 24.89 63.42 -40.41
N LEU A 4 24.82 62.56 -39.38
CA LEU A 4 24.82 61.10 -39.12
C LEU A 4 24.74 60.97 -37.56
N SER A 5 24.26 59.85 -37.01
CA SER A 5 24.47 59.36 -35.61
C SER A 5 23.55 59.98 -34.52
N VAL A 6 22.97 59.27 -33.54
CA VAL A 6 23.55 58.29 -32.61
C VAL A 6 22.45 57.38 -31.98
N LEU A 7 22.82 56.12 -31.66
CA LEU A 7 22.21 55.13 -30.73
C LEU A 7 20.83 54.50 -31.05
N PHE A 8 20.76 53.23 -31.50
CA PHE A 8 20.85 52.00 -30.67
C PHE A 8 20.11 52.08 -29.32
N ILE A 9 18.84 51.69 -29.27
CA ILE A 9 18.35 50.77 -28.22
C ILE A 9 17.34 49.82 -28.88
N ALA A 10 17.90 48.74 -29.44
CA ALA A 10 17.18 47.50 -29.60
C ALA A 10 16.93 46.92 -28.20
N ILE A 11 15.69 47.01 -27.74
CA ILE A 11 15.13 46.11 -26.73
C ILE A 11 13.77 45.73 -27.34
N ILE A 12 13.68 44.76 -28.26
CA ILE A 12 13.95 43.33 -28.01
C ILE A 12 13.83 43.01 -26.53
N CYS A 13 12.59 42.95 -26.07
CA CYS A 13 12.15 41.72 -25.44
C CYS A 13 10.75 41.47 -25.94
N CYS A 14 10.72 40.80 -27.09
CA CYS A 14 9.60 39.97 -27.52
C CYS A 14 8.96 39.38 -26.26
N VAL A 15 7.70 39.70 -26.01
CA VAL A 15 6.88 39.00 -25.05
C VAL A 15 6.71 37.58 -25.61
N ILE A 16 7.75 36.78 -25.43
CA ILE A 16 7.62 35.34 -25.45
C ILE A 16 6.92 35.05 -24.13
N ALA A 17 5.58 35.05 -24.20
CA ALA A 17 4.77 34.29 -23.29
C ALA A 17 5.45 32.92 -23.20
N LYS A 18 6.15 32.68 -22.10
CA LYS A 18 6.75 31.39 -21.81
C LYS A 18 5.55 30.46 -21.73
N LYS A 19 5.34 29.64 -22.77
CA LYS A 19 4.40 28.52 -22.74
C LYS A 19 4.64 27.85 -21.39
N PRO A 20 3.62 27.68 -20.51
CA PRO A 20 3.84 26.90 -19.30
C PRO A 20 4.46 25.59 -19.79
N ALA A 21 5.59 25.21 -19.18
CA ALA A 21 6.22 23.95 -19.47
C ALA A 21 5.19 22.88 -19.14
N GLU A 22 4.43 22.52 -20.16
CA GLU A 22 3.50 21.42 -20.17
C GLU A 22 4.42 20.22 -20.06
N SER A 23 4.65 19.80 -18.82
CA SER A 23 5.27 18.52 -18.55
C SER A 23 4.37 17.51 -19.24
N GLY A 24 4.75 17.11 -20.45
CA GLY A 24 4.16 15.96 -21.10
C GLY A 24 4.17 14.80 -20.10
N PRO A 25 3.27 13.80 -20.26
CA PRO A 25 3.22 12.69 -19.33
C PRO A 25 4.60 12.04 -19.34
N ALA A 26 5.37 12.26 -18.28
CA ALA A 26 6.54 11.46 -18.01
C ALA A 26 5.99 10.06 -17.88
N LEU A 27 6.26 9.22 -18.88
CA LEU A 27 6.02 7.79 -18.80
C LEU A 27 6.97 7.29 -17.71
N GLN A 28 6.55 7.40 -16.46
CA GLN A 28 7.37 7.01 -15.32
C GLN A 28 7.43 5.50 -15.36
N THR A 29 8.56 4.96 -15.79
CA THR A 29 8.91 3.56 -15.56
C THR A 29 9.15 3.41 -14.07
N ARG A 30 8.08 3.36 -13.29
CA ARG A 30 8.12 3.04 -11.87
C ARG A 30 8.19 1.53 -11.78
N THR A 31 9.39 1.02 -11.55
CA THR A 31 9.59 -0.40 -11.31
C THR A 31 9.09 -0.77 -9.91
N CYS A 32 9.29 0.07 -8.88
CA CYS A 32 8.73 -0.18 -7.55
C CYS A 32 7.50 0.66 -7.18
N GLY A 33 6.69 0.13 -6.25
CA GLY A 33 5.51 0.80 -5.70
C GLY A 33 5.85 2.13 -5.04
N MET A 34 5.01 3.16 -5.25
CA MET A 34 5.30 4.49 -4.71
C MET A 34 5.05 4.53 -3.20
N PRO A 35 5.93 5.10 -2.38
CA PRO A 35 5.67 5.25 -0.95
C PRO A 35 4.36 6.01 -0.63
N ALA A 36 3.88 6.86 -1.53
CA ALA A 36 2.62 7.59 -1.39
C ALA A 36 1.37 6.70 -1.53
N ASP A 37 1.49 5.53 -2.16
CA ASP A 37 0.39 4.58 -2.35
C ASP A 37 0.27 3.59 -1.19
N ALA A 38 1.24 3.60 -0.26
CA ALA A 38 1.23 2.73 0.90
C ALA A 38 0.34 3.31 2.02
N LEU A 39 -0.44 2.45 2.65
CA LEU A 39 -1.39 2.81 3.71
C LEU A 39 -0.88 2.35 5.08
N PRO A 40 -1.23 3.07 6.16
CA PRO A 40 -0.99 2.59 7.53
C PRO A 40 -1.66 1.24 7.76
N PHE A 41 -0.95 0.32 8.40
CA PHE A 41 -1.49 -0.98 8.82
C PHE A 41 -1.76 -0.94 10.32
N TYR A 42 -3.03 -0.85 10.69
CA TYR A 42 -3.48 -0.71 12.06
C TYR A 42 -3.60 -2.08 12.73
N ARG A 43 -3.36 -2.12 14.05
CA ARG A 43 -3.68 -3.26 14.91
C ARG A 43 -4.72 -2.86 15.96
N ALA A 44 -5.76 -3.67 16.09
CA ALA A 44 -6.76 -3.56 17.14
C ALA A 44 -6.76 -4.82 17.99
N PHE A 45 -6.98 -4.67 19.30
CA PHE A 45 -7.02 -5.77 20.26
C PHE A 45 -8.40 -5.88 20.89
N ASN A 46 -8.95 -7.10 20.91
CA ASN A 46 -10.20 -7.44 21.57
C ASN A 46 -9.89 -8.19 22.87
N SER A 47 -10.03 -7.52 24.02
CA SER A 47 -9.70 -8.13 25.31
C SER A 47 -10.57 -9.33 25.69
N PRO A 48 -11.90 -9.32 25.47
CA PRO A 48 -12.75 -10.49 25.70
C PRO A 48 -12.26 -11.77 25.02
N ASP A 49 -11.91 -11.70 23.73
CA ASP A 49 -11.52 -12.87 22.94
C ASP A 49 -9.99 -13.08 22.92
N THR A 50 -9.24 -12.14 23.48
CA THR A 50 -7.77 -12.08 23.41
C THR A 50 -7.26 -12.18 21.98
N ASP A 51 -7.94 -11.52 21.05
CA ASP A 51 -7.66 -11.58 19.61
C ASP A 51 -7.19 -10.24 19.05
N HIS A 52 -6.43 -10.29 17.96
CA HIS A 52 -5.94 -9.11 17.25
C HIS A 52 -6.48 -9.07 15.82
N TRP A 53 -6.97 -7.90 15.43
CA TRP A 53 -7.37 -7.62 14.05
C TRP A 53 -6.40 -6.63 13.41
N TYR A 54 -6.11 -6.86 12.13
CA TYR A 54 -5.22 -6.00 11.36
C TYR A 54 -5.89 -5.52 10.09
N THR A 55 -5.83 -4.22 9.82
CA THR A 55 -6.46 -3.65 8.62
C THR A 55 -5.75 -2.35 8.20
N PRO A 56 -5.63 -2.08 6.89
CA PRO A 56 -5.27 -0.75 6.40
C PRO A 56 -6.47 0.19 6.24
N ASP A 57 -7.70 -0.31 6.39
CA ASP A 57 -8.91 0.51 6.29
C ASP A 57 -9.20 1.24 7.61
N VAL A 58 -9.04 2.56 7.57
CA VAL A 58 -9.33 3.45 8.69
C VAL A 58 -10.81 3.41 9.09
N ASN A 59 -11.72 3.14 8.16
CA ASN A 59 -13.16 3.05 8.48
C ASN A 59 -13.46 1.78 9.26
N ALA A 60 -12.93 0.63 8.83
CA ALA A 60 -13.00 -0.60 9.62
C ALA A 60 -12.40 -0.41 11.02
N MET A 61 -11.25 0.25 11.12
CA MET A 61 -10.62 0.55 12.42
C MET A 61 -11.50 1.43 13.32
N ASN A 62 -12.13 2.46 12.75
CA ASN A 62 -13.07 3.32 13.49
C ASN A 62 -14.31 2.55 13.97
N THR A 63 -14.77 1.56 13.18
CA THR A 63 -15.88 0.67 13.58
C THR A 63 -15.46 -0.23 14.73
N PHE A 64 -14.31 -0.91 14.64
CA PHE A 64 -13.80 -1.75 15.73
C PHE A 64 -13.65 -0.98 17.05
N ASN A 65 -13.13 0.25 16.99
CA ASN A 65 -13.02 1.10 18.17
C ASN A 65 -14.38 1.43 18.81
N LYS A 66 -15.45 1.59 18.01
CA LYS A 66 -16.82 1.78 18.52
C LYS A 66 -17.40 0.49 19.10
N GLU A 67 -16.95 -0.67 18.62
CA GLU A 67 -17.36 -2.00 19.07
C GLU A 67 -16.56 -2.51 20.27
N GLY A 68 -15.66 -1.68 20.83
CA GLY A 68 -14.92 -1.99 22.06
C GLY A 68 -13.55 -2.62 21.85
N TRP A 69 -13.07 -2.70 20.60
CA TRP A 69 -11.69 -3.07 20.32
C TRP A 69 -10.76 -1.90 20.65
N LEU A 70 -9.63 -2.20 21.29
CA LEU A 70 -8.60 -1.22 21.62
C LEU A 70 -7.67 -1.03 20.43
N LEU A 71 -7.60 0.19 19.88
CA LEU A 71 -6.56 0.54 18.92
C LEU A 71 -5.18 0.53 19.59
N GLU A 72 -4.28 -0.31 19.09
CA GLU A 72 -2.89 -0.38 19.58
C GLU A 72 -1.90 0.40 18.70
N GLY A 73 -2.37 0.92 17.56
CA GLY A 73 -1.63 1.84 16.70
C GLY A 73 -1.27 1.28 15.33
N VAL A 74 -0.34 1.97 14.66
CA VAL A 74 0.14 1.63 13.30
C VAL A 74 1.42 0.79 13.41
N LEU A 75 1.41 -0.41 12.85
CA LEU A 75 2.57 -1.31 12.85
C LEU A 75 3.55 -1.05 11.70
N GLY A 76 3.06 -0.45 10.62
CA GLY A 76 3.84 -0.18 9.44
C GLY A 76 2.99 0.33 8.29
N LEU A 77 3.58 0.29 7.10
CA LEU A 77 2.91 0.61 5.85
C LEU A 77 2.74 -0.65 5.01
N VAL A 78 1.59 -0.77 4.37
CA VAL A 78 1.22 -1.87 3.45
C VAL A 78 0.77 -1.27 2.13
N PHE A 79 1.03 -1.97 1.03
CA PHE A 79 0.35 -1.73 -0.24
C PHE A 79 -0.86 -2.65 -0.32
N LEU A 80 -1.98 -2.19 -0.89
CA LEU A 80 -3.16 -3.06 -1.09
C LEU A 80 -2.97 -4.06 -2.24
N THR A 81 -1.96 -3.82 -3.07
CA THR A 81 -1.56 -4.68 -4.19
C THR A 81 -0.13 -5.14 -4.02
N GLN A 82 0.25 -6.19 -4.75
CA GLN A 82 1.64 -6.62 -4.81
C GLN A 82 2.45 -5.63 -5.64
N GLU A 83 3.49 -5.05 -5.03
CA GLU A 83 4.42 -4.14 -5.71
C GLU A 83 5.78 -4.83 -5.95
N GLU A 84 6.62 -4.26 -6.82
CA GLU A 84 8.00 -4.74 -6.96
C GLU A 84 8.80 -4.42 -5.68
N GLY A 85 9.60 -5.39 -5.21
CA GLY A 85 10.41 -5.24 -4.00
C GLY A 85 9.64 -5.41 -2.68
N THR A 86 8.39 -5.87 -2.72
CA THR A 86 7.59 -6.24 -1.55
C THR A 86 7.33 -7.74 -1.49
N ALA A 87 7.00 -8.24 -0.31
CA ALA A 87 6.52 -9.60 -0.10
C ALA A 87 4.99 -9.61 0.07
N PRO A 88 4.30 -10.65 -0.40
CA PRO A 88 2.87 -10.83 -0.16
C PRO A 88 2.57 -10.96 1.33
N LEU A 89 1.51 -10.33 1.83
CA LEU A 89 0.94 -10.57 3.16
C LEU A 89 -0.39 -11.31 3.00
N PHE A 90 -0.43 -12.54 3.51
CA PHE A 90 -1.60 -13.40 3.49
C PHE A 90 -2.35 -13.30 4.82
N HIS A 91 -3.68 -13.22 4.76
CA HIS A 91 -4.57 -13.37 5.90
C HIS A 91 -5.34 -14.68 5.76
N LEU A 92 -5.35 -15.49 6.81
CA LEU A 92 -6.06 -16.76 6.87
C LEU A 92 -6.98 -16.74 8.08
N ILE A 93 -8.26 -17.08 7.87
CA ILE A 93 -9.25 -17.12 8.94
C ILE A 93 -9.69 -18.56 9.15
N ASN A 94 -9.52 -19.09 10.35
CA ASN A 94 -10.19 -20.33 10.74
C ASN A 94 -11.55 -20.00 11.35
N LEU A 95 -12.64 -20.20 10.60
CA LEU A 95 -13.98 -19.90 11.07
C LEU A 95 -14.48 -20.83 12.20
N ALA A 96 -13.88 -22.02 12.35
CA ALA A 96 -14.27 -22.95 13.41
C ALA A 96 -13.76 -22.50 14.79
N THR A 97 -12.63 -21.78 14.82
CA THR A 97 -12.01 -21.28 16.06
C THR A 97 -11.96 -19.76 16.14
N ILE A 98 -12.37 -19.06 15.08
CA ILE A 98 -12.25 -17.61 14.90
C ILE A 98 -10.79 -17.18 15.13
N ASP A 99 -9.86 -17.91 14.50
CA ASP A 99 -8.41 -17.64 14.60
C ASP A 99 -7.93 -16.92 13.34
N ASN A 100 -7.39 -15.72 13.51
CA ASN A 100 -6.83 -14.89 12.45
C ASN A 100 -5.32 -15.09 12.38
N PHE A 101 -4.80 -15.45 11.21
CA PHE A 101 -3.38 -15.71 11.03
C PHE A 101 -2.82 -14.93 9.84
N TYR A 102 -1.76 -14.16 10.07
CA TYR A 102 -1.11 -13.35 9.03
C TYR A 102 0.30 -13.87 8.75
N THR A 103 0.66 -14.03 7.48
CA THR A 103 1.99 -14.53 7.11
C THR A 103 2.48 -14.00 5.77
N MET A 104 3.79 -13.88 5.60
CA MET A 104 4.44 -13.70 4.30
C MET A 104 4.98 -15.02 3.73
N ASN A 105 4.88 -16.12 4.48
CA ASN A 105 5.42 -17.40 4.11
C ASN A 105 4.37 -18.29 3.44
N ILE A 106 4.48 -18.43 2.12
CA ILE A 106 3.58 -19.30 1.33
C ILE A 106 3.60 -20.77 1.78
N SER A 107 4.69 -21.24 2.41
CA SER A 107 4.74 -22.61 2.95
C SER A 107 3.86 -22.76 4.19
N GLU A 108 3.75 -21.72 5.04
CA GLU A 108 2.83 -21.70 6.19
C GLU A 108 1.38 -21.69 5.74
N VAL A 109 1.08 -20.91 4.69
CA VAL A 109 -0.23 -20.92 4.02
C VAL A 109 -0.60 -22.33 3.56
N ARG A 110 0.27 -22.96 2.75
CA ARG A 110 0.03 -24.32 2.23
C ARG A 110 -0.12 -25.35 3.33
N SER A 111 0.66 -25.23 4.41
CA SER A 111 0.57 -26.11 5.58
C SER A 111 -0.80 -26.00 6.26
N ARG A 112 -1.29 -24.77 6.49
CA ARG A 112 -2.59 -24.52 7.13
C ARG A 112 -3.77 -24.97 6.25
N LEU A 113 -3.72 -24.74 4.94
CA LEU A 113 -4.78 -25.20 4.02
C LEU A 113 -4.88 -26.73 3.92
N ARG A 114 -3.74 -27.45 3.94
CA ARG A 114 -3.71 -28.91 3.84
C ARG A 114 -4.30 -29.65 5.04
N ARG A 115 -4.40 -29.00 6.20
CA ARG A 115 -4.88 -29.63 7.44
C ARG A 115 -6.41 -29.76 7.49
N GLY A 116 -7.14 -29.40 6.42
CA GLY A 116 -8.60 -29.55 6.36
C GLY A 116 -9.36 -28.72 7.41
N SER A 117 -8.70 -27.72 7.98
CA SER A 117 -9.06 -27.07 9.25
C SER A 117 -10.12 -25.98 9.15
N GLY A 118 -10.99 -25.99 8.14
CA GLY A 118 -12.01 -24.94 7.97
C GLY A 118 -11.45 -23.53 7.73
N VAL A 119 -10.17 -23.43 7.34
CA VAL A 119 -9.48 -22.16 7.07
C VAL A 119 -9.96 -21.61 5.73
N HIS A 120 -10.60 -20.45 5.76
CA HIS A 120 -11.08 -19.74 4.58
C HIS A 120 -10.12 -18.58 4.28
N PHE A 121 -9.77 -18.41 3.01
CA PHE A 121 -9.13 -17.20 2.51
C PHE A 121 -10.21 -16.14 2.25
N ASP A 122 -9.95 -14.90 2.62
CA ASP A 122 -10.85 -13.75 2.44
C ASP A 122 -10.66 -13.01 1.08
N GLY A 123 -9.72 -13.44 0.23
CA GLY A 123 -9.48 -12.87 -1.10
C GLY A 123 -10.48 -13.34 -2.17
N LYS A 124 -11.23 -12.42 -2.78
CA LYS A 124 -12.17 -12.72 -3.89
C LYS A 124 -11.44 -13.00 -5.22
N PRO A 125 -11.93 -13.94 -6.07
CA PRO A 125 -11.09 -14.61 -7.06
C PRO A 125 -11.15 -14.00 -8.46
N ALA A 126 -10.00 -13.95 -9.10
CA ALA A 126 -9.85 -14.03 -10.54
C ALA A 126 -8.74 -15.07 -10.82
N ASP A 127 -9.08 -16.17 -11.49
CA ASP A 127 -8.15 -17.01 -12.28
C ASP A 127 -6.97 -17.77 -11.63
N GLY A 128 -7.04 -18.11 -10.34
CA GLY A 128 -6.42 -19.37 -9.86
C GLY A 128 -4.94 -19.33 -9.42
N VAL A 129 -4.39 -18.16 -9.09
CA VAL A 129 -3.20 -18.06 -8.22
C VAL A 129 -3.45 -16.92 -7.25
N HIS A 130 -3.65 -17.25 -5.97
CA HIS A 130 -4.13 -16.33 -4.94
C HIS A 130 -3.19 -15.13 -4.75
N LEU A 131 -3.68 -13.92 -5.04
CA LEU A 131 -3.00 -12.67 -4.72
C LEU A 131 -3.11 -12.40 -3.21
N PRO A 132 -2.10 -11.76 -2.60
CA PRO A 132 -2.17 -11.34 -1.22
C PRO A 132 -3.13 -10.15 -1.06
N ASN A 133 -3.75 -9.98 0.12
CA ASN A 133 -4.62 -8.83 0.42
C ASN A 133 -3.84 -7.51 0.54
N ALA A 134 -2.53 -7.64 0.71
CA ALA A 134 -1.60 -6.54 0.80
C ALA A 134 -0.19 -7.03 0.49
N SER A 135 0.75 -6.11 0.27
CA SER A 135 2.17 -6.44 0.29
C SER A 135 2.93 -5.50 1.22
N VAL A 136 3.99 -6.04 1.83
CA VAL A 136 4.83 -5.31 2.79
C VAL A 136 6.27 -5.34 2.34
N ARG A 137 7.02 -4.29 2.69
CA ARG A 137 8.45 -4.28 2.46
C ARG A 137 9.10 -5.41 3.27
N GLN A 138 9.87 -6.26 2.60
CA GLN A 138 10.52 -7.42 3.22
C GLN A 138 11.51 -6.92 4.29
N ARG A 139 11.18 -7.11 5.58
CA ARG A 139 12.12 -6.90 6.69
C ARG A 139 12.71 -8.25 7.09
N PRO A 140 14.03 -8.38 7.27
CA PRO A 140 14.62 -9.59 7.82
C PRO A 140 14.02 -9.91 9.19
N GLY A 141 13.57 -11.15 9.40
CA GLY A 141 13.21 -11.68 10.73
C GLY A 141 11.74 -11.62 11.14
N ILE A 142 10.83 -11.06 10.34
CA ILE A 142 9.37 -11.15 10.59
C ILE A 142 8.77 -11.97 9.46
N SER A 143 8.12 -13.09 9.77
CA SER A 143 7.49 -13.96 8.77
C SER A 143 5.99 -14.12 8.97
N SER A 144 5.50 -13.94 10.19
CA SER A 144 4.11 -14.13 10.59
C SER A 144 3.77 -13.29 11.82
N LEU A 145 2.48 -13.00 11.98
CA LEU A 145 1.88 -12.27 13.09
C LEU A 145 0.65 -13.05 13.59
#